data_AF-A0A7K1CKX8-F1
#
_entry.id   AF-A0A7K1CKX8-F1
#
_cell.length_a   1.000
_cell.length_b   1.000
_cell.length_c   1.000
_cell.angle_alpha   90.00
_cell.angle_beta   90.00
_cell.angle_gamma   90.00
#
_symmetry.space_group_name_H-M   'P 1'
#
loop_
_entity.id
_entity.type
_entity.pdbx_description
1 polymer ?
#
loop_
_entity_poly.entity_id
_entity_poly.type
_entity_poly.pdbx_seq_one_letter_code
_entity_poly.pdbx_strand_id
1 'polypeptide(L)'
;MNIDSSPSGRECLFLIDGLGASVINEYRDLLPSLSSMHSYSPLQSSFPTTTATALATLTTGQLPGVHGMLGYTVRVPRSGGRILNALKWDERVDPEN
;
A
#
# COMPACT_ATOMS: atom_id res chain seq x y z
N MET A 1 -8.66 10.81 -10.65
CA MET A 1 -7.79 11.83 -10.02
C MET A 1 -7.24 12.67 -11.16
N ASN A 2 -7.47 13.97 -11.16
CA ASN A 2 -7.02 14.85 -12.25
C ASN A 2 -5.57 15.25 -11.94
N ILE A 3 -4.65 14.31 -12.15
CA ILE A 3 -3.21 14.52 -11.98
C ILE A 3 -2.67 14.93 -13.35
N ASP A 4 -1.99 16.06 -13.40
CA ASP A 4 -1.35 16.55 -14.63
C ASP A 4 -0.27 15.57 -15.10
N SER A 5 -0.03 15.49 -16.41
CA SER A 5 1.01 14.62 -16.95
C SER A 5 2.40 15.06 -16.50
N SER A 6 3.26 14.11 -16.12
CA SER A 6 4.66 14.41 -15.80
C SER A 6 5.37 15.06 -16.99
N PRO A 7 5.98 16.25 -16.85
CA PRO A 7 6.66 16.94 -17.95
C PRO A 7 7.78 16.11 -18.60
N SER A 8 8.37 15.17 -17.86
CA SER A 8 9.48 14.32 -18.31
C SER A 8 9.09 12.84 -18.45
N GLY A 9 7.82 12.48 -18.21
CA GLY A 9 7.35 11.10 -18.19
C GLY A 9 8.00 10.23 -17.11
N ARG A 10 8.47 10.85 -16.03
CA ARG A 10 9.03 10.16 -14.86
C ARG A 10 8.15 10.46 -13.66
N GLU A 11 7.61 9.41 -13.06
CA GLU A 11 6.84 9.47 -11.83
C GLU A 11 7.54 8.69 -10.71
N CYS A 12 7.47 9.21 -9.49
CA CYS A 12 7.90 8.50 -8.28
C CYS A 12 6.70 8.40 -7.32
N LEU A 13 6.37 7.19 -6.91
CA LEU A 13 5.38 6.95 -5.87
C LEU A 13 6.09 6.73 -4.54
N PHE A 14 5.98 7.71 -3.64
CA PHE A 14 6.52 7.60 -2.29
C PHE A 14 5.39 7.22 -1.31
N LEU A 15 5.42 5.98 -0.84
CA LEU A 15 4.44 5.46 0.10
C LEU A 15 5.06 5.33 1.50
N ILE A 16 4.40 5.91 2.49
CA ILE A 16 4.78 5.78 3.90
C ILE A 16 3.74 4.87 4.58
N ASP A 17 4.17 3.72 5.06
CA ASP A 17 3.27 2.78 5.72
C ASP A 17 2.69 3.39 7.02
N GLY A 18 1.40 3.17 7.25
CA GLY A 18 0.70 3.64 8.44
C GLY A 18 0.51 5.16 8.60
N LEU A 19 0.91 5.99 7.63
CA LEU A 19 0.77 7.45 7.75
C LEU A 19 -0.65 7.94 7.40
N GLY A 20 -1.46 8.17 8.42
CA GLY A 20 -2.82 8.69 8.29
C GLY A 20 -2.91 10.21 8.16
N ALA A 21 -3.95 10.70 7.47
CA ALA A 21 -4.21 12.14 7.31
C ALA A 21 -4.44 12.87 8.65
N SER A 22 -4.96 12.18 9.67
CA SER A 22 -5.14 12.76 11.01
C SER A 22 -3.82 13.17 11.65
N VAL A 23 -2.80 12.30 11.58
CA VAL A 23 -1.46 12.56 12.14
C VAL A 23 -0.79 13.74 11.43
N ILE A 24 -0.90 13.82 10.10
CA ILE A 24 -0.36 14.96 9.33
C ILE A 24 -1.03 16.28 9.74
N ASN A 25 -2.35 16.26 9.95
CA ASN A 25 -3.08 17.46 10.36
C ASN A 25 -2.77 17.89 11.80
N GLU A 26 -2.61 16.93 12.72
CA GLU A 26 -2.30 17.19 14.12
C GLU A 26 -0.87 17.74 14.31
N TYR A 27 0.11 17.18 13.59
CA TYR A 27 1.53 17.53 13.73
C TYR A 27 2.07 18.36 12.54
N ARG A 28 1.20 19.12 11.88
CA ARG A 28 1.52 19.90 10.67
C ARG A 28 2.76 20.79 10.84
N ASP A 29 2.85 21.46 11.98
CA ASP A 29 3.94 22.40 12.30
C ASP A 29 5.31 21.70 12.43
N LEU A 30 5.32 20.40 12.74
CA LEU A 30 6.54 19.58 12.79
C LEU A 30 6.93 19.00 11.42
N LEU A 31 6.05 19.11 10.42
CA LEU A 31 6.20 18.48 9.11
C LEU A 31 6.15 19.54 7.98
N PRO A 32 7.00 20.59 7.98
CA PRO A 32 6.87 21.72 7.06
C PRO A 32 6.94 21.30 5.58
N SER A 33 7.82 20.35 5.25
CA SER A 33 7.95 19.85 3.87
C SER A 33 6.67 19.17 3.40
N LEU A 34 6.11 18.25 4.20
CA LEU A 34 4.89 17.51 3.85
C LEU A 34 3.67 18.43 3.83
N SER A 35 3.60 19.37 4.77
CA SER A 35 2.50 20.32 4.91
C SER A 35 2.44 21.36 3.81
N SER A 36 3.57 21.61 3.13
CA SER A 36 3.66 22.49 1.97
C SER A 36 3.24 21.83 0.65
N MET A 37 3.11 20.49 0.63
CA MET A 37 2.73 19.76 -0.58
C MET A 37 1.26 19.99 -0.94
N HIS A 38 0.94 19.94 -2.23
CA HIS A 38 -0.44 20.02 -2.70
C HIS A 38 -1.21 18.75 -2.32
N SER A 39 -2.30 18.90 -1.57
CA SER A 39 -3.18 17.81 -1.16
C SER A 39 -4.49 17.85 -1.94
N TYR A 40 -4.72 16.87 -2.81
CA TYR A 40 -5.98 16.76 -3.57
C TYR A 40 -7.15 16.34 -2.68
N SER A 41 -7.00 15.27 -1.91
CA SER A 41 -8.01 14.75 -0.98
C SER A 41 -7.40 13.69 -0.07
N PRO A 42 -7.98 13.43 1.12
CA PRO A 42 -7.64 12.25 1.90
C PRO A 42 -7.87 10.97 1.09
N LEU A 43 -6.94 10.02 1.19
CA LEU A 43 -7.11 8.69 0.61
C LEU A 43 -7.84 7.77 1.59
N GLN A 44 -8.76 6.96 1.07
CA GLN A 44 -9.43 5.91 1.82
C GLN A 44 -8.65 4.60 1.63
N SER A 45 -8.32 3.93 2.72
CA SER A 45 -7.74 2.59 2.66
C SER A 45 -8.83 1.53 2.49
N SER A 46 -8.45 0.37 1.97
CA SER A 46 -9.34 -0.78 1.85
C SER A 46 -9.53 -1.49 3.19
N PHE A 47 -10.66 -2.18 3.35
CA PHE A 47 -10.87 -3.12 4.46
C PHE A 47 -10.52 -4.56 4.04
N PRO A 48 -9.79 -5.33 4.87
CA PRO A 48 -9.14 -4.92 6.12
C PRO A 48 -7.92 -4.04 5.87
N THR A 49 -7.70 -3.05 6.74
CA THR A 49 -6.61 -2.09 6.63
C THR A 49 -5.29 -2.72 7.07
N THR A 50 -4.68 -3.52 6.18
CA THR A 50 -3.35 -4.13 6.37
C THR A 50 -2.42 -3.72 5.23
N THR A 51 -1.12 -3.65 5.49
CA THR A 51 -0.09 -3.30 4.48
C THR A 51 -0.22 -4.16 3.22
N ALA A 52 -0.38 -5.48 3.36
CA ALA A 52 -0.49 -6.40 2.23
C ALA A 52 -1.76 -6.15 1.40
N THR A 53 -2.90 -5.90 2.06
CA THR A 53 -4.15 -5.59 1.37
C THR A 53 -4.06 -4.25 0.65
N ALA A 54 -3.55 -3.21 1.31
CA ALA A 54 -3.46 -1.86 0.75
C ALA A 54 -2.50 -1.82 -0.45
N LEU A 55 -1.34 -2.47 -0.38
CA LEU A 55 -0.40 -2.57 -1.49
C LEU A 55 -0.96 -3.36 -2.67
N ALA A 56 -1.66 -4.47 -2.42
CA ALA A 56 -2.31 -5.23 -3.48
C ALA A 56 -3.41 -4.42 -4.18
N THR A 57 -4.23 -3.69 -3.42
CA THR A 57 -5.22 -2.76 -4.00
C THR A 57 -4.55 -1.66 -4.83
N LEU A 58 -3.50 -1.03 -4.29
CA LEU A 58 -2.76 0.05 -4.95
C LEU A 58 -2.14 -0.38 -6.27
N THR A 59 -1.53 -1.58 -6.30
CA THR A 59 -0.79 -2.09 -7.47
C THR A 59 -1.69 -2.73 -8.52
N THR A 60 -2.83 -3.30 -8.14
CA THR A 60 -3.75 -3.96 -9.07
C THR A 60 -4.93 -3.07 -9.50
N GLY A 61 -5.23 -2.01 -8.74
CA GLY A 61 -6.45 -1.22 -8.90
C GLY A 61 -7.74 -1.99 -8.59
N GLN A 62 -7.64 -3.19 -8.00
CA GLN A 62 -8.78 -4.04 -7.67
C GLN A 62 -9.12 -3.98 -6.18
N LEU A 63 -10.37 -4.28 -5.83
CA LEU A 63 -10.78 -4.38 -4.42
C LEU A 63 -10.26 -5.68 -3.78
N PRO A 64 -10.14 -5.74 -2.43
CA PRO A 64 -9.64 -6.91 -1.73
C PRO A 64 -10.33 -8.24 -2.04
N GLY A 65 -11.65 -8.20 -2.24
CA GLY A 65 -12.41 -9.39 -2.62
C GLY A 65 -12.03 -9.97 -3.98
N VAL A 66 -11.44 -9.16 -4.86
CA VAL A 66 -11.04 -9.57 -6.22
C VAL A 66 -9.58 -10.04 -6.23
N HIS A 67 -8.65 -9.29 -5.65
CA HIS A 67 -7.24 -9.69 -5.64
C HIS A 67 -6.90 -10.72 -4.54
N GLY A 68 -7.80 -10.97 -3.58
CA GLY A 68 -7.71 -12.08 -2.62
C GLY A 68 -6.72 -11.88 -1.46
N MET A 69 -6.06 -10.73 -1.38
CA MET A 69 -5.13 -10.39 -0.29
C MET A 69 -5.89 -9.72 0.84
N LEU A 70 -6.39 -10.54 1.77
CA LEU A 70 -7.30 -10.12 2.86
C LEU A 70 -6.60 -9.99 4.22
N GLY A 71 -5.27 -9.91 4.26
CA GLY A 71 -4.50 -9.72 5.47
C GLY A 71 -3.16 -10.44 5.47
N TYR A 72 -2.60 -10.61 6.65
CA TYR A 72 -1.28 -11.23 6.82
C TYR A 72 -1.25 -12.72 6.49
N THR A 73 -2.37 -13.42 6.66
CA THR A 73 -2.47 -14.86 6.49
C THR A 73 -3.58 -15.15 5.50
N VAL A 74 -3.22 -15.60 4.30
CA VAL A 74 -4.20 -15.92 3.25
C VAL A 74 -4.00 -17.35 2.77
N ARG A 75 -5.10 -18.06 2.52
CA ARG A 75 -5.02 -19.41 1.95
C ARG A 75 -4.68 -19.31 0.47
N VAL A 76 -3.62 -19.98 0.04
CA VAL A 76 -3.28 -20.05 -1.38
C VAL A 76 -4.32 -20.94 -2.08
N PRO A 77 -5.04 -20.46 -3.09
CA PRO A 77 -6.02 -21.27 -3.81
C PRO A 77 -5.38 -22.52 -4.42
N ARG A 78 -6.11 -23.64 -4.44
CA ARG A 78 -5.70 -24.90 -5.11
C ARG A 78 -4.35 -25.49 -4.64
N SER A 79 -3.91 -25.14 -3.43
CA SER A 79 -2.59 -25.50 -2.91
C SER A 79 -2.57 -26.64 -1.88
N GLY A 80 -3.71 -27.30 -1.66
CA GLY A 80 -3.84 -28.30 -0.59
C GLY A 80 -3.89 -27.71 0.83
N GLY A 81 -4.28 -26.44 0.97
CA GLY A 81 -4.39 -25.78 2.29
C GLY A 81 -3.16 -25.00 2.71
N ARG A 82 -2.20 -24.75 1.79
CA ARG A 82 -1.06 -23.89 2.09
C ARG A 82 -1.51 -22.47 2.43
N ILE A 83 -0.83 -21.93 3.42
CA ILE A 83 -1.05 -20.58 3.95
C ILE A 83 0.13 -19.71 3.51
N LEU A 84 -0.17 -18.56 2.93
CA LEU A 84 0.80 -17.50 2.67
C LEU A 84 0.78 -16.55 3.86
N ASN A 85 1.97 -16.29 4.41
CA ASN A 85 2.17 -15.27 5.43
C ASN A 85 2.94 -14.09 4.79
N ALA A 86 2.27 -12.95 4.65
CA ALA A 86 2.85 -11.76 4.00
C ALA A 86 3.99 -11.10 4.80
N LEU A 87 4.22 -11.51 6.05
CA LEU A 87 5.32 -11.06 6.91
C LEU A 87 6.44 -12.07 7.03
N LYS A 88 6.23 -13.30 6.56
CA LYS A 88 7.22 -14.37 6.70
C LYS A 88 7.98 -14.50 5.39
N TRP A 89 9.25 -14.10 5.40
CA TRP A 89 10.19 -14.48 4.36
C TRP A 89 10.30 -16.01 4.37
N ASP A 90 10.02 -16.67 3.24
CA ASP A 90 10.26 -18.11 3.13
C ASP A 90 11.78 -18.28 2.97
N GLU A 91 12.42 -19.01 3.89
CA GLU A 91 13.85 -19.32 3.86
C GLU A 91 14.29 -20.04 2.56
N ARG A 92 13.34 -20.46 1.72
CA ARG A 92 13.58 -21.06 0.41
C ARG A 92 13.72 -20.06 -0.75
N VAL A 93 13.64 -18.76 -0.50
CA VAL A 93 13.92 -17.72 -1.50
C VAL A 93 15.37 -17.25 -1.31
N ASP A 94 16.26 -17.76 -2.16
CA ASP A 94 17.61 -17.24 -2.32
C ASP A 94 17.53 -15.92 -3.11
N PRO A 95 17.88 -14.76 -2.52
CA PRO A 95 17.83 -13.48 -3.24
C PRO A 95 18.87 -13.39 -4.37
N GLU A 96 19.83 -14.31 -4.45
CA GLU A 96 20.85 -14.34 -5.49
C GLU A 96 20.66 -15.45 -6.54
N ASN A 97 19.60 -16.27 -6.45
CA ASN A 97 19.27 -17.31 -7.45
C ASN A 97 17.77 -17.41 -7.78
#